data_AF-A0A921KYN8-F1
#
_entry.id   AF-A0A921KYN8-F1
#
_cell.length_a   1.000
_cell.length_b   1.000
_cell.length_c   1.000
_cell.angle_alpha   90.00
_cell.angle_beta   90.00
_cell.angle_gamma   90.00
#
_symmetry.space_group_name_H-M   'P 1'
#
loop_
_entity.id
_entity.type
_entity.pdbx_description
1 polymer ?
#
loop_
_entity_poly.entity_id
_entity_poly.type
_entity_poly.pdbx_seq_one_letter_code
_entity_poly.pdbx_strand_id
1 'polypeptide(L)'
;MAKFLTSREENYSQWYNDLVIKAGLAENSAVRGCMVIKPYGYAIWEKMQQQLDKMFKETGHSNAYFPLLIPKSFFSKEADHVEGFAK
;
A
#
# COMPACT_ATOMS: atom_id res chain seq x y z
N MET A 1 29.02 -0.64 -1.22
CA MET A 1 27.65 -1.00 -0.81
C MET A 1 27.65 -1.32 0.67
N ALA A 2 26.62 -0.93 1.42
CA ALA A 2 26.50 -1.33 2.82
C ALA A 2 26.64 -2.86 2.90
N LYS A 3 27.58 -3.35 3.70
CA LYS A 3 28.07 -4.75 3.73
C LYS A 3 27.03 -5.79 4.15
N PHE A 4 25.76 -5.38 4.24
CA PHE A 4 24.64 -6.10 4.83
C PHE A 4 23.47 -6.30 3.87
N LEU A 5 23.52 -5.81 2.63
CA LEU A 5 22.42 -5.99 1.66
C LEU A 5 22.82 -6.98 0.58
N THR A 6 21.88 -7.86 0.22
CA THR A 6 22.00 -8.72 -0.97
C THR A 6 22.19 -7.84 -2.22
N SER A 7 23.01 -8.26 -3.18
CA SER A 7 23.17 -7.49 -4.41
C SER A 7 21.84 -7.43 -5.18
N ARG A 8 21.46 -6.23 -5.64
CA ARG A 8 20.23 -6.04 -6.42
C ARG A 8 20.23 -6.86 -7.71
N GLU A 9 21.39 -7.00 -8.36
CA GLU A 9 21.56 -7.74 -9.61
C GLU A 9 21.50 -9.25 -9.40
N GLU A 10 21.92 -9.73 -8.23
CA GLU A 10 21.95 -11.15 -7.88
C GLU A 10 20.56 -11.65 -7.44
N ASN A 11 19.90 -10.89 -6.57
CA ASN A 11 18.57 -11.23 -6.08
C ASN A 11 17.79 -9.97 -5.69
N TYR A 12 17.03 -9.45 -6.66
CA TYR A 12 16.22 -8.25 -6.49
C TYR A 12 15.19 -8.38 -5.35
N SER A 13 14.51 -9.53 -5.28
CA SER A 13 13.46 -9.77 -4.28
C SER A 13 14.01 -9.71 -2.86
N GLN A 14 15.15 -10.38 -2.61
CA GLN A 14 15.80 -10.32 -1.30
C GLN A 14 16.36 -8.93 -1.00
N TRP A 15 16.98 -8.28 -1.99
CA TRP A 15 17.48 -6.91 -1.84
C TRP A 15 16.36 -5.94 -1.42
N TYR A 16 15.18 -6.03 -2.04
CA TYR A 16 14.03 -5.19 -1.71
C TYR A 16 13.55 -5.44 -0.28
N ASN A 17 13.37 -6.70 0.10
CA ASN A 17 12.95 -7.07 1.45
C ASN A 17 13.97 -6.63 2.51
N ASP A 18 15.25 -6.85 2.24
CA ASP A 18 16.34 -6.41 3.11
C ASP A 18 16.29 -4.88 3.31
N LEU A 19 16.06 -4.13 2.23
CA LEU A 19 15.96 -2.67 2.29
C LEU A 19 14.76 -2.23 3.14
N VAL A 20 13.57 -2.76 2.86
CA VAL A 20 12.33 -2.40 3.59
C VAL A 20 12.46 -2.67 5.08
N ILE A 21 13.01 -3.83 5.45
CA ILE A 21 13.15 -4.25 6.85
C ILE A 21 14.28 -3.46 7.54
N LYS A 22 15.47 -3.40 6.93
CA LYS A 22 16.67 -2.80 7.57
C LYS A 22 16.61 -1.28 7.63
N ALA A 23 15.91 -0.63 6.70
CA ALA A 23 15.60 0.78 6.80
C ALA A 23 14.48 1.08 7.80
N GLY A 24 13.83 0.04 8.37
CA GLY A 24 12.76 0.20 9.34
C GLY A 24 11.49 0.82 8.73
N LEU A 25 11.18 0.49 7.47
CA LEU A 25 10.00 1.00 6.75
C LEU A 25 8.75 0.19 7.09
N ALA A 26 8.85 -1.14 7.06
CA ALA A 26 7.76 -2.05 7.38
C ALA A 26 8.29 -3.40 7.89
N GLU A 27 7.42 -4.15 8.55
CA GLU A 27 7.69 -5.52 9.02
C GLU A 27 6.48 -6.42 8.78
N ASN A 28 6.72 -7.73 8.70
CA ASN A 28 5.64 -8.70 8.51
C ASN A 28 4.71 -8.73 9.72
N SER A 29 3.41 -8.79 9.47
CA SER A 29 2.42 -9.02 10.53
C SER A 29 2.15 -10.51 10.75
N ALA A 30 1.37 -10.84 11.77
CA ALA A 30 0.88 -12.21 11.99
C ALA A 30 -0.12 -12.69 10.92
N VAL A 31 -0.69 -11.77 10.12
CA VAL A 31 -1.65 -12.10 9.06
C VAL A 31 -0.92 -12.16 7.73
N ARG A 32 -1.05 -13.29 7.03
CA ARG A 32 -0.44 -13.49 5.71
C ARG A 32 -0.92 -12.41 4.74
N GLY A 33 0.03 -11.78 4.05
CA GLY A 33 -0.25 -10.70 3.10
C GLY A 33 -0.39 -9.31 3.74
N CYS A 34 -0.25 -9.22 5.06
CA CYS A 34 -0.31 -7.94 5.79
C CYS A 34 1.05 -7.58 6.40
N MET A 35 1.34 -6.29 6.42
CA MET A 35 2.55 -5.71 7.01
C MET A 35 2.18 -4.63 8.02
N VAL A 36 2.99 -4.47 9.06
CA VAL A 36 2.97 -3.29 9.93
C VAL A 36 3.89 -2.25 9.31
N ILE A 37 3.33 -1.13 8.86
CA ILE A 37 4.11 -0.01 8.36
C ILE A 37 4.63 0.78 9.58
N LYS A 38 5.95 0.90 9.69
CA LYS A 38 6.62 1.55 10.82
C LYS A 38 6.58 3.08 10.65
N PRO A 39 6.85 3.88 11.72
CA PRO A 39 6.76 5.34 11.63
C PRO A 39 7.53 5.96 10.47
N TYR A 40 8.72 5.44 10.15
CA TYR A 40 9.50 5.96 9.02
C TYR A 40 8.85 5.68 7.66
N GLY A 41 8.33 4.47 7.45
CA GLY A 41 7.59 4.13 6.23
C GLY A 41 6.25 4.89 6.14
N TYR A 42 5.56 5.05 7.26
CA TYR A 42 4.28 5.73 7.31
C TYR A 42 4.43 7.23 7.02
N ALA A 43 5.50 7.86 7.50
CA ALA A 43 5.80 9.26 7.18
C ALA A 43 6.02 9.52 5.67
N ILE A 44 6.57 8.54 4.94
CA ILE A 44 6.69 8.63 3.48
C ILE A 44 5.29 8.59 2.84
N TRP A 45 4.44 7.67 3.29
CA TRP A 45 3.06 7.57 2.83
C TRP A 45 2.27 8.86 3.10
N GLU A 46 2.36 9.43 4.30
CA GLU A 46 1.70 10.69 4.67
C GLU A 46 2.11 11.84 3.74
N LYS A 47 3.41 11.94 3.39
CA LYS A 47 3.90 12.95 2.44
C LYS A 47 3.33 12.76 1.04
N MET A 48 3.27 11.51 0.57
CA MET A 48 2.67 11.20 -0.73
C MET A 48 1.18 11.53 -0.75
N GLN A 49 0.45 11.10 0.29
CA GLN A 49 -0.98 11.38 0.44
C GLN A 49 -1.26 12.88 0.46
N GLN A 50 -0.51 13.66 1.26
CA GLN A 50 -0.66 15.12 1.34
C GLN A 50 -0.44 15.81 0.00
N GLN A 51 0.60 15.38 -0.74
CA GLN A 51 0.89 15.96 -2.05
C GLN A 51 -0.22 15.68 -3.06
N LEU A 52 -0.72 14.45 -3.10
CA LEU A 52 -1.83 14.08 -3.99
C LEU A 52 -3.13 14.77 -3.60
N ASP A 53 -3.45 14.84 -2.31
CA ASP A 53 -4.62 15.54 -1.78
C ASP A 53 -4.64 17.02 -2.19
N LYS A 54 -3.48 17.69 -2.10
CA LYS A 54 -3.32 19.06 -2.59
C LYS A 54 -3.64 19.18 -4.08
N MET A 55 -3.08 18.30 -4.91
CA MET A 55 -3.29 18.31 -6.37
C MET A 55 -4.77 18.05 -6.75
N PHE A 56 -5.47 17.18 -6.01
CA PHE A 56 -6.90 16.96 -6.22
C PHE A 56 -7.74 18.20 -5.86
N LYS A 57 -7.40 18.88 -4.77
CA LYS A 57 -8.10 20.11 -4.35
C LYS A 57 -7.87 21.27 -5.32
N GLU A 58 -6.67 21.38 -5.90
CA GLU A 58 -6.36 22.37 -6.95
C GLU A 58 -7.25 22.22 -8.20
N THR A 59 -7.77 21.02 -8.45
CA THR A 59 -8.67 20.72 -9.57
C THR A 59 -10.15 20.70 -9.18
N GLY A 60 -10.50 21.15 -7.96
CA GLY A 60 -11.88 21.30 -7.49
C GLY A 60 -12.48 20.05 -6.83
N HIS A 61 -11.69 19.01 -6.57
CA HIS A 61 -12.18 17.80 -5.90
C HIS A 61 -12.35 18.01 -4.39
N SER A 62 -13.27 17.25 -3.80
CA SER A 62 -13.51 17.21 -2.35
C SER A 62 -13.43 15.78 -1.84
N ASN A 63 -12.76 15.59 -0.70
CA ASN A 63 -12.68 14.28 -0.06
C ASN A 63 -14.02 13.91 0.57
N ALA A 64 -14.37 12.63 0.46
CA ALA A 64 -15.48 12.01 1.17
C ALA A 64 -15.01 10.70 1.81
N TYR A 65 -15.67 10.27 2.87
CA TYR A 65 -15.38 9.01 3.54
C TYR A 65 -16.63 8.13 3.54
N PHE A 66 -16.51 6.96 2.91
CA PHE A 66 -17.57 5.96 2.83
C PHE A 66 -17.24 4.77 3.75
N PRO A 67 -18.25 4.01 4.21
CA PRO A 67 -18.01 2.80 4.98
C PRO A 67 -17.17 1.78 4.20
N LEU A 68 -16.17 1.19 4.86
CA LEU A 68 -15.33 0.13 4.27
C LEU A 68 -16.10 -1.18 4.08
N LEU A 69 -17.07 -1.46 4.96
CA LEU A 69 -17.92 -2.65 4.89
C LEU A 69 -19.13 -2.35 4.01
N ILE A 70 -19.19 -3.01 2.85
CA ILE A 70 -20.25 -2.84 1.87
C ILE A 70 -21.13 -4.12 1.87
N PRO A 71 -22.47 -4.01 1.81
CA PRO A 71 -23.34 -5.17 1.72
C PRO A 71 -23.02 -6.03 0.47
N LYS A 72 -23.07 -7.36 0.61
CA LYS A 72 -22.85 -8.29 -0.52
C LYS A 72 -23.77 -7.99 -1.72
N SER A 73 -25.01 -7.59 -1.45
CA SER A 73 -25.99 -7.22 -2.48
C SER A 73 -25.55 -6.04 -3.35
N PHE A 74 -24.63 -5.19 -2.90
CA PHE A 74 -24.07 -4.09 -3.68
C PHE A 74 -22.90 -4.57 -4.54
N PHE A 75 -22.07 -5.48 -4.05
CA PHE A 75 -21.02 -6.13 -4.84
C PHE A 75 -21.60 -6.94 -6.02
N SER A 76 -22.73 -7.61 -5.81
CA SER A 76 -23.39 -8.41 -6.86
C SER A 76 -23.96 -7.57 -8.02
N LYS A 77 -24.06 -6.24 -7.89
CA LYS A 77 -24.54 -5.36 -8.97
C LYS A 77 -23.48 -5.08 -10.04
N GLU A 78 -22.20 -5.29 -9.74
CA GLU A 78 -21.09 -5.18 -10.71
C GLU A 78 -20.54 -6.55 -11.16
N ALA A 79 -21.09 -7.65 -10.63
CA ALA A 79 -20.60 -9.01 -10.91
C ALA A 79 -20.70 -9.39 -12.40
N ASP A 80 -21.63 -8.78 -13.16
CA ASP A 80 -21.77 -9.01 -14.60
C ASP A 80 -20.63 -8.36 -15.43
N HIS A 81 -19.82 -7.47 -14.83
CA HIS A 81 -18.73 -6.76 -15.51
C HIS A 81 -17.33 -7.11 -15.03
N VAL A 82 -17.19 -7.84 -13.91
CA VAL A 82 -15.90 -7.97 -13.23
C VAL A 82 -15.66 -9.42 -12.77
N GLU A 83 -15.24 -10.29 -13.69
CA GLU A 83 -14.93 -11.71 -13.45
C GLU A 83 -13.81 -11.97 -12.41
N GLY A 84 -13.10 -10.92 -11.96
CA GLY A 84 -11.94 -11.05 -11.06
C GLY A 84 -12.12 -10.56 -9.62
N PHE A 85 -13.22 -9.86 -9.30
CA PHE A 85 -13.41 -9.24 -7.98
C PHE A 85 -14.41 -9.97 -7.09
N ALA A 86 -15.31 -10.78 -7.66
CA ALA A 86 -16.29 -11.54 -6.92
C ALA A 86 -16.06 -13.06 -7.13
N LYS A 87 -15.36 -13.69 -6.19
CA LYS A 87 -15.50 -15.12 -5.89
C LYS A 87 -15.84 -15.28 -4.42
#